data_AF-A0A5W6BKY9-F1
#
_entry.id   AF-A0A5W6BKY9-F1
#
_cell.length_a   1.000
_cell.length_b   1.000
_cell.length_c   1.000
_cell.angle_alpha   90.00
_cell.angle_beta   90.00
_cell.angle_gamma   90.00
#
_symmetry.space_group_name_H-M   'P 1'
#
loop_
_entity.id
_entity.type
_entity.pdbx_description
1 polymer ?
#
loop_
_entity_poly.entity_id
_entity_poly.type
_entity_poly.pdbx_seq_one_letter_code
_entity_poly.pdbx_strand_id
1 'polypeptide(L)'
;MDCGANIGTSVLHFLEAYPRAHVVAIEPAPDNFALLSRNTEGLNVTLINKGVSSCAGEMTLVDTGEPFAYRLTDRQTDRQTDRQTDRQTDRQDTGYCNE
;
A
#
# COMPACT_ATOMS: atom_id res chain seq x y z
N MET A 1 11.39 4.93 -1.30
CA MET A 1 10.14 4.29 -1.77
C MET A 1 9.08 4.53 -0.74
N ASP A 2 7.83 4.71 -1.17
CA ASP A 2 6.67 4.94 -0.32
C ASP A 2 5.56 3.94 -0.70
N CYS A 3 5.24 3.02 0.22
CA CYS A 3 4.39 1.85 0.00
C CYS A 3 3.05 2.00 0.73
N GLY A 4 2.25 2.95 0.28
CA GLY A 4 1.08 3.48 1.00
C GLY A 4 1.06 5.01 0.96
N ALA A 5 1.37 5.57 -0.22
CA ALA A 5 1.61 6.99 -0.38
C ALA A 5 0.37 7.85 -0.09
N ASN A 6 -0.83 7.25 -0.09
CA ASN A 6 -2.10 7.93 0.15
C ASN A 6 -2.21 9.16 -0.78
N ILE A 7 -2.32 10.37 -0.23
CA ILE A 7 -2.36 11.62 -1.01
C ILE A 7 -1.00 12.30 -1.20
N GLY A 8 0.12 11.68 -0.79
CA GLY A 8 1.48 12.13 -1.09
C GLY A 8 2.20 12.95 -0.01
N THR A 9 1.71 12.99 1.23
CA THR A 9 2.33 13.79 2.31
C THR A 9 3.80 13.41 2.57
N SER A 10 4.09 12.11 2.68
CA SER A 10 5.46 11.58 2.84
C SER A 10 6.33 11.83 1.61
N VAL A 11 5.76 11.71 0.40
CA VAL A 11 6.45 11.99 -0.86
C VAL A 11 6.97 13.43 -0.88
N LEU A 12 6.09 14.40 -0.56
CA LEU A 12 6.45 15.81 -0.50
C LEU A 12 7.54 16.07 0.55
N HIS A 13 7.39 15.48 1.74
CA HIS A 13 8.39 15.59 2.80
C HIS A 13 9.77 15.09 2.36
N PHE A 14 9.84 13.94 1.67
CA PHE A 14 11.11 13.40 1.19
C PHE A 14 11.74 14.25 0.09
N LEU A 15 10.95 14.79 -0.83
CA LEU A 15 11.46 15.63 -1.90
C LEU A 15 11.90 17.02 -1.39
N GLU A 16 11.26 17.53 -0.35
CA GLU A 16 11.71 18.75 0.35
C GLU A 16 13.01 18.51 1.12
N ALA A 17 13.07 17.45 1.93
CA ALA A 17 14.25 17.12 2.74
C ALA A 17 15.45 16.69 1.89
N TYR A 18 15.19 16.05 0.75
CA TYR A 18 16.20 15.52 -0.15
C TYR A 18 15.92 15.96 -1.60
N PRO A 19 16.31 17.18 -2.01
CA PRO A 19 15.96 17.75 -3.31
C PRO A 19 16.46 16.99 -4.55
N ARG A 20 17.43 16.08 -4.37
CA ARG A 20 17.95 15.21 -5.43
C ARG A 20 17.37 13.80 -5.40
N ALA A 21 16.52 13.48 -4.43
CA ALA A 21 15.90 12.17 -4.35
C ALA A 21 14.94 11.97 -5.54
N HIS A 22 14.79 10.71 -5.91
CA HIS A 22 13.70 10.24 -6.75
C HIS A 22 12.83 9.33 -5.90
N VAL A 23 11.55 9.65 -5.79
CA VAL A 23 10.62 8.86 -4.97
C VAL A 23 9.80 7.94 -5.89
N VAL A 24 9.71 6.66 -5.52
CA VAL A 24 8.72 5.75 -6.09
C VAL A 24 7.58 5.65 -5.08
N ALA A 25 6.39 6.08 -5.47
CA ALA A 25 5.20 6.17 -4.63
C ALA A 25 4.12 5.20 -5.12
N ILE A 26 3.66 4.34 -4.23
CA ILE A 26 2.71 3.27 -4.50
C ILE A 26 1.45 3.54 -3.69
N GLU A 27 0.30 3.61 -4.35
CA GLU A 27 -1.00 3.79 -3.72
C GLU A 27 -2.08 3.01 -4.49
N PRO A 28 -2.74 2.01 -3.88
CA PRO A 28 -3.74 1.20 -4.57
C PRO A 28 -5.11 1.90 -4.74
N ALA A 29 -5.51 2.80 -3.84
CA ALA A 29 -6.84 3.42 -3.90
C ALA A 29 -6.92 4.49 -5.01
N PRO A 30 -7.80 4.37 -6.01
CA PRO A 30 -7.85 5.30 -7.14
C PRO A 30 -8.11 6.76 -6.74
N ASP A 31 -8.96 6.99 -5.74
CA ASP A 31 -9.29 8.33 -5.27
C ASP A 31 -8.08 9.02 -4.62
N ASN A 32 -7.34 8.28 -3.77
CA ASN A 32 -6.09 8.75 -3.19
C ASN A 32 -5.02 8.94 -4.27
N PHE A 33 -4.92 8.01 -5.22
CA PHE A 33 -3.95 8.06 -6.31
C PHE A 33 -4.16 9.29 -7.21
N ALA A 34 -5.41 9.69 -7.46
CA ALA A 34 -5.72 10.91 -8.19
C ALA A 34 -5.22 12.17 -7.44
N LEU A 35 -5.41 12.20 -6.11
CA LEU A 35 -4.90 13.29 -5.27
C LEU A 35 -3.38 13.30 -5.19
N LEU A 36 -2.75 12.13 -5.04
CA LEU A 36 -1.29 11.94 -5.09
C LEU A 36 -0.73 12.51 -6.40
N SER A 37 -1.31 12.12 -7.53
CA SER A 37 -0.88 12.57 -8.86
C SER A 37 -0.94 14.10 -8.99
N ARG A 38 -2.02 14.71 -8.51
CA ARG A 38 -2.17 16.17 -8.50
C ARG A 38 -1.17 16.85 -7.57
N ASN A 39 -1.01 16.32 -6.35
CA ASN A 39 -0.16 16.93 -5.33
C ASN A 39 1.33 16.85 -5.67
N THR A 40 1.73 15.87 -6.49
CA THR A 40 3.12 15.67 -6.90
C THR A 40 3.39 16.02 -8.36
N GLU A 41 2.48 16.75 -9.02
CA GLU A 41 2.64 17.16 -10.40
C GLU A 41 3.93 17.97 -10.60
N GLY A 42 4.73 17.59 -11.60
CA GLY A 42 6.00 18.24 -11.92
C GLY A 42 7.16 17.91 -10.97
N LEU A 43 6.98 17.01 -10.00
CA LEU A 43 8.03 16.60 -9.08
C LEU A 43 8.79 15.35 -9.55
N ASN A 44 9.98 15.10 -8.98
CA ASN A 44 10.81 13.92 -9.30
C ASN A 44 10.29 12.64 -8.62
N VAL A 45 9.14 12.16 -9.08
CA VAL A 45 8.44 11.00 -8.52
C VAL A 45 7.93 10.07 -9.63
N THR A 46 7.95 8.76 -9.38
CA THR A 46 7.21 7.77 -10.17
C THR A 46 6.03 7.25 -9.36
N LEU A 47 4.85 7.27 -9.96
CA LEU A 47 3.60 6.87 -9.33
C LEU A 47 3.15 5.49 -9.84
N ILE A 48 2.76 4.61 -8.92
CA ILE A 48 2.31 3.25 -9.23
C ILE A 48 0.96 3.02 -8.55
N ASN A 49 -0.11 2.89 -9.34
CA ASN A 49 -1.45 2.59 -8.82
C ASN A 49 -1.63 1.07 -8.62
N LYS A 50 -0.94 0.52 -7.61
CA LYS A 50 -0.97 -0.91 -7.25
C LYS A 50 -0.84 -1.08 -5.74
N GLY A 51 -1.16 -2.27 -5.24
CA GLY A 51 -0.83 -2.70 -3.88
C GLY A 51 0.58 -3.29 -3.79
N VAL A 52 1.12 -3.36 -2.57
CA VAL A 52 2.37 -4.08 -2.28
C VAL A 52 2.02 -5.41 -1.60
N SER A 53 2.53 -6.50 -2.16
CA SER A 53 2.35 -7.87 -1.67
C SER A 53 3.63 -8.67 -1.84
N SER A 54 3.74 -9.80 -1.13
CA SER A 54 4.84 -10.77 -1.27
C SER A 54 4.83 -11.53 -2.60
N CYS A 55 3.70 -11.51 -3.32
CA CYS A 55 3.51 -12.14 -4.63
C CYS A 55 2.68 -11.23 -5.54
N ALA A 56 2.83 -11.40 -6.86
CA ALA A 56 1.97 -10.73 -7.84
C ALA A 56 0.59 -11.39 -7.85
N GLY A 57 -0.46 -10.57 -7.95
CA GLY A 57 -1.84 -11.07 -7.97
C GLY A 57 -2.86 -9.94 -7.96
N GLU A 58 -4.12 -10.32 -8.19
CA GLU A 58 -5.26 -9.42 -8.09
C GLU A 58 -5.86 -9.50 -6.68
N MET A 59 -5.96 -8.36 -6.00
CA MET A 59 -6.51 -8.24 -4.66
C MET A 59 -7.73 -7.31 -4.66
N THR A 60 -8.67 -7.55 -3.77
CA THR A 60 -9.82 -6.65 -3.59
C THR A 60 -9.40 -5.53 -2.65
N LEU A 61 -9.57 -4.28 -3.11
CA LEU A 61 -9.49 -3.12 -2.24
C LEU A 61 -10.79 -3.02 -1.43
N VAL A 62 -10.68 -3.18 -0.12
CA VAL A 62 -11.78 -3.08 0.83
C VAL A 62 -11.72 -1.70 1.49
N ASP A 63 -12.76 -0.93 1.25
CA ASP A 63 -13.07 0.28 2.00
C ASP A 63 -13.90 -0.12 3.22
N THR A 64 -13.34 0.05 4.43
CA THR A 64 -14.05 -0.25 5.68
C THR A 64 -14.91 0.91 6.17
N GLY A 65 -15.01 2.01 5.42
CA GLY A 65 -15.61 3.27 5.87
C GLY A 65 -14.70 4.07 6.81
N GLU A 66 -13.47 3.60 7.02
CA GLU A 66 -12.47 4.30 7.82
C GLU A 66 -11.69 5.26 6.90
N PRO A 67 -11.71 6.58 7.15
CA PRO A 67 -11.23 7.57 6.20
C PRO A 67 -9.72 7.54 5.92
N PHE A 68 -8.96 6.71 6.65
CA PHE A 68 -7.50 6.67 6.58
C PHE A 68 -6.94 5.29 6.23
N ALA A 69 -7.78 4.29 5.98
CA ALA A 69 -7.32 2.93 5.82
C ALA A 69 -8.11 2.17 4.75
N TYR A 70 -7.44 1.88 3.64
CA TYR A 70 -7.85 0.81 2.73
C TYR A 70 -7.17 -0.48 3.11
N ARG A 71 -7.88 -1.60 2.97
CA ARG A 71 -7.34 -2.94 3.22
C ARG A 71 -7.36 -3.75 1.93
N LEU A 72 -6.30 -4.49 1.65
CA LEU A 72 -6.30 -5.46 0.57
C LEU A 72 -6.73 -6.83 1.12
N THR A 73 -7.64 -7.51 0.42
CA THR A 73 -8.05 -8.88 0.72
C THR A 73 -7.92 -9.77 -0.51
N ASP A 74 -7.37 -10.97 -0.31
CA ASP A 74 -7.42 -12.02 -1.33
C ASP A 74 -8.82 -12.63 -1.36
N ARG A 75 -9.35 -12.88 -2.56
CA ARG A 75 -10.64 -13.57 -2.76
C ARG A 75 -10.68 -15.01 -2.21
N GLN A 76 -9.57 -15.55 -1.68
CA GLN A 76 -9.49 -16.92 -1.15
C GLN A 76 -9.47 -17.05 0.38
N THR A 77 -9.54 -15.97 1.15
CA THR A 77 -9.58 -16.07 2.63
C THR A 77 -10.80 -15.36 3.22
N ASP A 78 -11.97 -15.91 2.92
CA ASP A 78 -13.23 -15.65 3.63
C ASP A 78 -13.45 -16.62 4.80
N ARG A 79 -12.38 -17.11 5.43
CA ARG A 79 -12.52 -17.90 6.67
C ARG A 79 -11.65 -17.34 7.78
N GLN A 80 -12.35 -16.59 8.64
CA GLN A 80 -12.17 -16.51 10.09
C GLN A 80 -10.76 -16.19 10.59
N THR A 81 -10.60 -14.97 11.09
CA THR A 81 -9.95 -14.77 12.39
C THR A 81 -10.57 -13.55 13.07
N ASP A 82 -11.72 -13.79 13.71
CA ASP A 82 -12.02 -13.15 14.99
C ASP A 82 -11.15 -13.86 16.05
N ARG A 83 -10.22 -13.12 16.65
CA ARG A 83 -9.70 -13.24 18.04
C ARG A 83 -8.37 -12.49 18.15
N GLN A 84 -8.36 -11.42 18.93
CA GLN A 84 -7.83 -11.41 20.30
C GLN A 84 -6.33 -11.70 20.39
N THR A 85 -5.61 -10.66 20.80
CA THR A 85 -4.40 -10.65 21.63
C THR A 85 -4.05 -12.01 22.24
N ASP A 86 -2.90 -12.58 21.87
CA ASP A 86 -1.77 -12.80 22.79
C ASP A 86 -0.54 -13.34 22.04
N ARG A 87 0.63 -13.15 22.64
CA ARG A 87 1.94 -13.67 22.20
C ARG A 87 1.88 -15.17 21.90
N GLN A 88 2.51 -15.60 20.80
CA GLN A 88 3.64 -16.54 20.84
C GLN A 88 4.15 -16.85 19.43
N THR A 89 5.47 -16.99 19.37
CA THR A 89 6.28 -17.55 18.30
C THR A 89 5.74 -18.90 17.84
N ASP A 90 5.44 -19.07 16.55
CA ASP A 90 5.79 -20.30 15.87
C ASP A 90 5.91 -20.10 14.35
N ARG A 91 6.88 -20.81 13.80
CA ARG A 91 7.26 -20.82 12.39
C ARG A 91 6.21 -21.64 11.64
N GLN A 92 5.48 -21.04 10.70
CA GLN A 92 4.72 -21.79 9.70
C GLN A 92 5.01 -21.28 8.30
N ASP A 93 5.69 -22.16 7.58
CA ASP A 93 5.97 -22.16 6.16
C ASP A 93 4.66 -22.50 5.43
N THR A 94 4.01 -21.49 4.84
CA THR A 94 2.95 -21.72 3.85
C THR A 94 3.27 -20.83 2.66
N GLY A 95 4.03 -21.40 1.74
CA GLY A 95 4.36 -20.79 0.47
C GLY A 95 3.14 -20.65 -0.43
N TYR A 96 2.99 -19.47 -1.02
CA TYR A 96 2.47 -19.29 -2.36
C TYR A 96 3.19 -18.10 -3.00
N CYS A 97 4.20 -18.44 -3.79
CA CYS A 97 4.79 -17.57 -4.80
C CYS A 97 4.92 -18.44 -6.04
N ASN A 98 4.06 -18.24 -7.03
CA ASN A 98 4.22 -18.88 -8.33
C ASN A 98 4.49 -17.78 -9.35
N GLU A 99 5.65 -17.98 -9.99
CA GLU A 99 6.27 -17.40 -11.19
C GLU A 99 5.56 -16.25 -11.93
#